data_AF-A0A9P7GEB3-F1
#
_entry.id   AF-A0A9P7GEB3-F1
#
_cell.length_a   1.000
_cell.length_b   1.000
_cell.length_c   1.000
_cell.angle_alpha   90.00
_cell.angle_beta   90.00
_cell.angle_gamma   90.00
#
_symmetry.space_group_name_H-M   'P 1'
#
loop_
_entity.id
_entity.type
_entity.pdbx_description
1 polymer ?
#
loop_
_entity_poly.entity_id
_entity_poly.type
_entity_poly.pdbx_seq_one_letter_code
_entity_poly.pdbx_strand_id
1 'polypeptide(L)'
;MAFYAVLEDLELRDDFLEKKKLSTLSETSKKEIAAAFTTFISDQDLGPIVELSVELSWNSDFIGDTAALMAHVRKYYHSQNPSYYGRFLTIVQSSGMGKSRLLDQLSKEYFTILLNLREDGSKGYPPADVDLRNFLLNKVPSNAKDSERYLFYFMVALFETTHTVVQEKLEGAQGYTDTAAKFRLLLTQGQTIIRNFTGNL
;
A
#
# COMPACT_ATOMS: atom_id res chain seq x y z
N MET A 1 11.50 12.33 4.91
CA MET A 1 11.04 13.72 5.14
C MET A 1 9.58 13.78 4.76
N ALA A 2 8.69 13.83 5.75
CA ALA A 2 7.25 13.96 5.57
C ALA A 2 6.85 15.35 6.09
N PHE A 3 6.25 16.18 5.25
CA PHE A 3 5.60 17.40 5.70
C PHE A 3 4.19 17.03 6.18
N TYR A 4 3.94 17.24 7.47
CA TYR A 4 2.63 17.13 8.09
C TYR A 4 1.96 18.51 8.09
N ALA A 5 0.74 18.58 7.54
CA ALA A 5 -0.24 19.60 7.83
C ALA A 5 -1.61 18.92 7.91
N VAL A 6 -2.24 19.01 9.08
CA VAL A 6 -3.61 18.59 9.39
C VAL A 6 -4.52 19.77 9.07
N LEU A 7 -5.66 19.54 8.41
CA LEU A 7 -6.95 20.19 8.69
C LEU A 7 -8.07 19.53 7.87
N GLU A 8 -9.08 19.10 8.64
CA GLU A 8 -10.50 18.92 8.32
C GLU A 8 -10.94 18.12 7.09
N ASP A 9 -11.61 16.99 7.36
CA ASP A 9 -12.80 16.66 6.59
C ASP A 9 -13.87 16.07 7.51
N LEU A 10 -14.81 16.92 7.90
CA LEU A 10 -15.96 16.64 8.78
C LEU A 10 -17.14 16.03 8.00
N GLU A 11 -17.05 15.88 6.68
CA GLU A 11 -18.18 15.47 5.82
C GLU A 11 -18.51 13.97 5.90
N LEU A 12 -17.61 13.13 6.43
CA LEU A 12 -17.85 11.68 6.57
C LEU A 12 -18.68 11.29 7.81
N ARG A 13 -19.06 12.26 8.65
CA ARG A 13 -19.83 12.00 9.89
C ARG A 13 -21.34 12.00 9.66
N ASP A 14 -21.83 12.73 8.67
CA ASP A 14 -23.26 12.93 8.44
C ASP A 14 -23.92 11.76 7.69
N ASP A 15 -23.16 11.10 6.81
CA ASP A 15 -23.66 10.00 5.98
C ASP A 15 -23.95 8.71 6.79
N PHE A 16 -23.30 8.54 7.95
CA PHE A 16 -23.56 7.43 8.86
C PHE A 16 -24.79 7.67 9.77
N LEU A 17 -25.11 8.93 10.07
CA LEU A 17 -26.25 9.29 10.91
C LEU A 17 -27.59 9.26 10.15
N GLU A 18 -27.55 9.27 8.81
CA GLU A 18 -28.76 9.29 7.99
C GLU A 18 -29.43 7.92 7.80
N LYS A 19 -28.74 6.81 8.10
CA LYS A 19 -29.28 5.46 7.88
C LYS A 19 -29.74 4.80 9.19
N LYS A 20 -31.01 5.09 9.50
CA LYS A 20 -31.96 4.43 10.44
C LYS A 20 -31.88 4.81 11.94
N LYS A 21 -32.96 5.46 12.39
CA LYS A 21 -33.48 5.59 13.78
C LYS A 21 -32.86 6.60 14.77
N LEU A 22 -31.95 7.50 14.36
CA LEU A 22 -31.43 8.56 15.25
C LEU A 22 -32.03 9.96 15.04
N SER A 23 -32.79 10.19 13.97
CA SER A 23 -33.39 11.51 13.67
C SER A 23 -34.51 11.93 14.64
N THR A 24 -35.07 10.98 15.41
CA THR A 24 -36.12 11.22 16.41
C THR A 24 -35.60 11.43 17.83
N LEU A 25 -34.29 11.40 18.05
CA LEU A 25 -33.68 11.55 19.36
C LEU A 25 -33.41 13.02 19.68
N SER A 26 -33.60 13.41 20.95
CA SER A 26 -33.26 14.75 21.42
C SER A 26 -31.77 15.04 21.22
N GLU A 27 -31.41 16.32 21.02
CA GLU A 27 -30.00 16.73 20.89
C GLU A 27 -29.14 16.31 22.09
N THR A 28 -29.73 16.23 23.29
CA THR A 28 -29.07 15.70 24.49
C THR A 28 -28.74 14.22 24.35
N SER A 29 -29.71 13.40 23.88
CA SER A 29 -29.50 11.97 23.65
C SER A 29 -28.49 11.71 22.53
N LYS A 30 -28.44 12.55 21.48
CA LYS A 30 -27.41 12.46 20.44
C LYS A 30 -26.01 12.75 21.00
N LYS A 31 -25.88 13.76 21.86
CA LYS A 31 -24.61 14.08 22.54
C LYS A 31 -24.17 12.99 23.50
N GLU A 32 -25.08 12.40 24.26
CA GLU A 32 -24.79 11.29 25.19
C GLU A 32 -24.38 10.02 24.45
N ILE A 33 -25.06 9.67 23.35
CA ILE A 33 -24.68 8.53 22.51
C ILE A 33 -23.33 8.79 21.84
N ALA A 34 -23.08 9.99 21.32
CA ALA A 34 -21.79 10.35 20.76
C ALA A 34 -20.67 10.32 21.80
N ALA A 35 -20.93 10.79 23.02
CA ALA A 35 -19.99 10.73 24.14
C ALA A 35 -19.71 9.28 24.55
N ALA A 36 -20.75 8.46 24.73
CA ALA A 36 -20.62 7.04 25.07
C ALA A 36 -19.88 6.25 23.98
N PHE A 37 -20.10 6.57 22.70
CA PHE A 37 -19.38 5.95 21.59
C PHE A 37 -17.91 6.40 21.55
N THR A 38 -17.64 7.67 21.85
CA THR A 38 -16.27 8.21 21.93
C THR A 38 -15.51 7.59 23.11
N THR A 39 -16.16 7.41 24.27
CA THR A 39 -15.60 6.76 25.46
C THR A 39 -15.42 5.25 25.26
N PHE A 40 -16.35 4.57 24.57
CA PHE A 40 -16.24 3.15 24.22
C PHE A 40 -15.08 2.90 23.25
N ILE A 41 -14.87 3.80 22.29
CA ILE A 41 -13.72 3.77 21.37
C ILE A 41 -12.41 4.05 22.12
N SER A 42 -12.40 4.92 23.13
CA SER A 42 -11.16 5.18 23.90
C SER A 42 -10.76 4.05 24.85
N ASP A 43 -11.73 3.23 25.30
CA ASP A 43 -11.50 2.16 26.29
C ASP A 43 -11.17 0.79 25.67
N GLN A 44 -11.34 0.60 24.36
CA GLN A 44 -10.91 -0.62 23.68
C GLN A 44 -9.60 -0.38 22.91
N ASP A 45 -8.66 -1.31 23.06
CA ASP A 45 -7.51 -1.42 22.18
C ASP A 45 -8.02 -1.74 20.76
N LEU A 46 -8.30 -0.70 19.97
CA LEU A 46 -8.82 -0.75 18.61
C LEU A 46 -7.79 -1.23 17.59
N GLY A 47 -6.54 -1.47 18.01
CA GLY A 47 -5.47 -1.98 17.17
C GLY A 47 -5.92 -3.16 16.29
N PRO A 48 -6.45 -4.25 16.88
CA PRO A 48 -6.86 -5.44 16.15
C PRO A 48 -8.04 -5.23 15.19
N ILE A 49 -9.00 -4.36 15.54
CA ILE A 49 -10.18 -4.09 14.70
C ILE A 49 -9.80 -3.27 13.47
N VAL A 50 -8.92 -2.28 13.64
CA VAL A 50 -8.40 -1.46 12.54
C VAL A 50 -7.49 -2.29 11.62
N GLU A 51 -6.73 -3.24 12.17
CA GLU A 51 -5.89 -4.14 11.37
C GLU A 51 -6.74 -5.06 10.49
N LEU A 52 -7.77 -5.68 11.07
CA LEU A 52 -8.71 -6.53 10.34
C LEU A 52 -9.49 -5.75 9.28
N SER A 53 -9.92 -4.52 9.56
CA SER A 53 -10.68 -3.71 8.60
C SER A 53 -9.82 -3.30 7.39
N VAL A 54 -8.53 -3.04 7.59
CA VAL A 54 -7.57 -2.77 6.52
C VAL A 54 -7.37 -4.00 5.64
N GLU A 55 -7.23 -5.19 6.24
CA GLU A 55 -7.10 -6.45 5.49
C GLU A 55 -8.38 -6.77 4.69
N LEU A 56 -9.55 -6.60 5.30
CA LEU A 56 -10.83 -6.82 4.63
C LEU A 56 -11.06 -5.83 3.49
N SER A 57 -10.76 -4.55 3.70
CA SER A 57 -10.80 -3.54 2.65
C SER A 57 -9.78 -3.81 1.54
N TRP A 58 -8.63 -4.40 1.88
CA TRP A 58 -7.68 -4.85 0.87
C TRP A 58 -8.22 -6.04 0.07
N ASN A 59 -9.08 -6.88 0.62
CA ASN A 59 -9.62 -8.03 -0.09
C ASN A 59 -10.93 -7.73 -0.83
N SER A 60 -11.55 -6.57 -0.60
CA SER A 60 -12.75 -6.15 -1.32
C SER A 60 -12.46 -5.78 -2.78
N ASP A 61 -13.53 -5.69 -3.58
CA ASP A 61 -13.46 -5.23 -4.95
C ASP A 61 -12.79 -3.85 -5.03
N PHE A 62 -11.91 -3.70 -6.01
CA PHE A 62 -11.22 -2.44 -6.23
C PHE A 62 -12.11 -1.46 -6.98
N ILE A 63 -12.17 -0.24 -6.47
CA ILE A 63 -12.83 0.88 -7.12
C ILE A 63 -11.74 1.83 -7.62
N GLY A 64 -11.52 1.87 -8.93
CA GLY A 64 -10.53 2.73 -9.56
C GLY A 64 -10.23 2.30 -11.01
N ASP A 65 -9.28 2.98 -11.64
CA ASP A 65 -8.96 2.78 -13.06
C ASP A 65 -7.45 2.56 -13.28
N THR A 66 -7.06 1.29 -13.41
CA THR A 66 -5.69 0.88 -13.75
C THR A 66 -5.32 1.18 -15.20
N ALA A 67 -6.30 1.20 -16.12
CA ALA A 67 -6.08 1.48 -17.53
C ALA A 67 -5.71 2.95 -17.75
N ALA A 68 -6.35 3.87 -17.03
CA ALA A 68 -5.99 5.29 -17.03
C ALA A 68 -4.53 5.51 -16.57
N LEU A 69 -4.11 4.81 -15.50
CA LEU A 69 -2.73 4.86 -15.04
C LEU A 69 -1.76 4.37 -16.13
N MET A 70 -2.03 3.24 -16.79
CA MET A 70 -1.16 2.74 -17.85
C MET A 70 -1.17 3.59 -19.11
N ALA A 71 -2.31 4.19 -19.47
CA ALA A 71 -2.38 5.14 -20.56
C ALA A 71 -1.48 6.36 -20.27
N HIS A 72 -1.50 6.86 -19.04
CA HIS A 72 -0.61 7.92 -18.59
C HIS A 72 0.86 7.48 -18.67
N VAL A 73 1.22 6.33 -18.09
CA VAL A 73 2.58 5.80 -18.16
C VAL A 73 3.04 5.69 -19.61
N ARG A 74 2.27 5.04 -20.50
CA ARG A 74 2.62 4.89 -21.92
C ARG A 74 2.82 6.22 -22.63
N LYS A 75 1.95 7.21 -22.39
CA LYS A 75 2.03 8.54 -22.99
C LYS A 75 3.37 9.21 -22.74
N TYR A 76 3.90 9.12 -21.51
CA TYR A 76 5.17 9.74 -21.12
C TYR A 76 6.38 8.81 -21.24
N TYR A 77 6.17 7.50 -21.23
CA TYR A 77 7.22 6.51 -21.46
C TYR A 77 7.80 6.61 -22.88
N HIS A 78 6.95 6.91 -23.87
CA HIS A 78 7.35 7.06 -25.26
C HIS A 78 7.72 8.49 -25.67
N SER A 79 7.60 9.49 -24.78
CA SER A 79 8.12 10.82 -25.07
C SER A 79 9.66 10.74 -25.08
N GLN A 80 10.22 10.57 -26.27
CA GLN A 80 11.63 10.25 -26.54
C GLN A 80 12.58 11.42 -26.24
N ASN A 81 12.51 12.01 -25.06
CA ASN A 81 13.53 12.97 -24.66
C ASN A 81 14.67 12.20 -23.95
N PRO A 82 15.80 11.94 -24.64
CA PRO A 82 16.91 11.18 -24.09
C PRO A 82 17.60 11.87 -22.91
N SER A 83 17.22 13.11 -22.58
CA SER A 83 17.75 13.82 -21.40
C SER A 83 17.14 13.36 -20.07
N TYR A 84 16.01 12.63 -20.07
CA TYR A 84 15.43 12.08 -18.84
C TYR A 84 15.95 10.66 -18.57
N TYR A 85 16.98 10.58 -17.72
CA TYR A 85 17.68 9.35 -17.34
C TYR A 85 16.82 8.35 -16.53
N GLY A 86 15.78 8.83 -15.84
CA GLY A 86 14.90 8.01 -15.01
C GLY A 86 13.43 8.26 -15.31
N ARG A 87 12.69 7.20 -15.64
CA ARG A 87 11.23 7.24 -15.79
C ARG A 87 10.60 6.95 -14.44
N PHE A 88 10.25 8.00 -13.72
CA PHE A 88 9.54 7.89 -12.45
C PHE A 88 8.19 8.59 -12.54
N LEU A 89 7.20 8.05 -11.83
CA LEU A 89 5.88 8.63 -11.65
C LEU A 89 5.63 8.74 -10.15
N THR A 90 5.25 9.92 -9.70
CA THR A 90 4.90 10.16 -8.29
C THR A 90 3.39 10.26 -8.14
N ILE A 91 2.80 9.42 -7.28
CA ILE A 91 1.38 9.49 -6.91
C ILE A 91 1.28 10.14 -5.53
N VAL A 92 0.82 11.39 -5.49
CA VAL A 92 0.66 12.17 -4.25
C VAL A 92 -0.81 12.24 -3.86
N GLN A 93 -1.20 11.50 -2.81
CA GLN A 93 -2.57 11.51 -2.24
C GLN A 93 -2.50 11.16 -0.74
N SER A 94 -3.59 11.41 0.00
CA SER A 94 -3.70 11.06 1.43
C SER A 94 -3.59 9.56 1.70
N SER A 95 -3.17 9.19 2.92
CA SER A 95 -3.08 7.79 3.33
C SER A 95 -4.45 7.10 3.24
N GLY A 96 -4.49 5.80 2.92
CA GLY A 96 -5.72 5.04 2.81
C GLY A 96 -6.51 5.23 1.50
N MET A 97 -6.14 6.17 0.62
CA MET A 97 -6.84 6.39 -0.68
C MET A 97 -6.58 5.33 -1.76
N GLY A 98 -6.09 4.14 -1.38
CA GLY A 98 -5.91 3.04 -2.33
C GLY A 98 -4.71 3.16 -3.28
N LYS A 99 -3.70 4.00 -3.03
CA LYS A 99 -2.49 4.10 -3.87
C LYS A 99 -1.78 2.75 -4.06
N SER A 100 -1.44 2.08 -2.96
CA SER A 100 -0.80 0.76 -3.02
C SER A 100 -1.75 -0.28 -3.62
N ARG A 101 -3.06 -0.13 -3.40
CA ARG A 101 -4.09 -1.00 -3.97
C ARG A 101 -4.20 -0.82 -5.49
N LEU A 102 -4.09 0.39 -6.02
CA LEU A 102 -4.08 0.68 -7.44
C LEU A 102 -2.90 -0.03 -8.13
N LEU A 103 -1.71 0.03 -7.56
CA LEU A 103 -0.54 -0.67 -8.10
C LEU A 103 -0.65 -2.19 -7.95
N ASP A 104 -1.24 -2.67 -6.85
CA ASP A 104 -1.56 -4.09 -6.67
C ASP A 104 -2.57 -4.59 -7.73
N GLN A 105 -3.58 -3.80 -8.08
CA GLN A 105 -4.49 -4.15 -9.17
C GLN A 105 -3.81 -4.11 -10.53
N LEU A 106 -2.96 -3.10 -10.77
CA LEU A 106 -2.14 -3.01 -11.98
C LEU A 106 -1.31 -4.28 -12.19
N SER A 107 -0.80 -4.84 -11.09
CA SER A 107 0.05 -6.03 -11.10
C SER A 107 -0.65 -7.32 -11.54
N LYS A 108 -1.99 -7.32 -11.61
CA LYS A 108 -2.76 -8.42 -12.21
C LYS A 108 -2.60 -8.50 -13.73
N GLU A 109 -2.26 -7.39 -14.37
CA GLU A 109 -2.13 -7.29 -15.83
C GLU A 109 -0.70 -7.03 -16.30
N TYR A 110 0.11 -6.37 -15.46
CA TYR A 110 1.47 -5.94 -15.79
C TYR A 110 2.47 -6.44 -14.76
N PHE A 111 3.64 -6.88 -15.22
CA PHE A 111 4.74 -7.22 -14.31
C PHE A 111 5.10 -6.03 -13.43
N THR A 112 4.88 -6.19 -12.12
CA THR A 112 5.06 -5.14 -11.13
C THR A 112 5.70 -5.74 -9.89
N ILE A 113 6.80 -5.14 -9.43
CA ILE A 113 7.46 -5.49 -8.18
C ILE A 113 7.14 -4.37 -7.19
N LEU A 114 6.30 -4.65 -6.19
CA LEU A 114 5.94 -3.69 -5.16
C LEU A 114 6.95 -3.80 -4.01
N LEU A 115 7.67 -2.70 -3.76
CA LEU A 115 8.61 -2.57 -2.66
C LEU A 115 8.07 -1.55 -1.66
N ASN A 116 7.70 -1.99 -0.47
CA ASN A 116 7.11 -1.16 0.56
C ASN A 116 8.13 -0.85 1.67
N LEU A 117 8.76 0.33 1.58
CA LEU A 117 9.81 0.77 2.51
C LEU A 117 9.27 1.54 3.73
N ARG A 118 8.01 1.33 4.10
CA ARG A 118 7.41 1.94 5.30
C ARG A 118 8.13 1.50 6.58
N GLU A 119 8.00 2.31 7.63
CA GLU A 119 8.53 1.97 8.95
C GLU A 119 7.90 0.68 9.47
N ASP A 120 8.69 -0.08 10.21
CA ASP A 120 8.22 -1.29 10.88
C ASP A 120 7.14 -0.95 11.91
N GLY A 121 6.15 -1.82 12.05
CA GLY A 121 4.96 -1.57 12.87
C GLY A 121 3.99 -0.51 12.32
N SER A 122 4.24 0.07 11.14
CA SER A 122 3.27 0.98 10.51
C SER A 122 2.01 0.23 10.07
N LYS A 123 0.85 0.85 10.31
CA LYS A 123 -0.45 0.28 9.93
C LYS A 123 -0.66 0.42 8.41
N GLY A 124 -1.15 -0.63 7.76
CA GLY A 124 -1.58 -0.60 6.36
C GLY A 124 -1.06 -1.77 5.52
N TYR A 125 -1.72 -2.02 4.38
CA TYR A 125 -1.38 -3.12 3.47
C TYR A 125 -0.84 -2.58 2.12
N PRO A 126 0.11 -3.25 1.43
CA PRO A 126 0.85 -4.45 1.85
C PRO A 126 1.73 -4.20 3.08
N PRO A 127 2.13 -5.25 3.83
CA PRO A 127 3.09 -5.12 4.93
C PRO A 127 4.42 -4.48 4.47
N ALA A 128 5.21 -3.96 5.41
CA ALA A 128 6.51 -3.37 5.10
C ALA A 128 7.54 -4.46 4.77
N ASP A 129 8.38 -4.20 3.77
CA ASP A 129 9.55 -5.02 3.45
C ASP A 129 10.71 -4.61 4.37
N VAL A 130 10.62 -5.00 5.65
CA VAL A 130 11.52 -4.54 6.71
C VAL A 130 12.99 -4.84 6.39
N ASP A 131 13.28 -6.05 5.91
CA ASP A 131 14.65 -6.45 5.55
C ASP A 131 15.19 -5.63 4.38
N LEU A 132 14.36 -5.39 3.37
CA LEU A 132 14.72 -4.56 2.22
C LEU A 132 14.96 -3.11 2.64
N ARG A 133 14.07 -2.54 3.45
CA ARG A 133 14.22 -1.20 4.00
C ARG A 133 15.54 -1.09 4.78
N ASN A 134 15.81 -2.05 5.66
CA ASN A 134 17.03 -2.06 6.47
C ASN A 134 18.28 -2.20 5.60
N PHE A 135 18.23 -3.03 4.56
CA PHE A 135 19.31 -3.12 3.57
C PHE A 135 19.53 -1.75 2.91
N LEU A 136 18.48 -1.14 2.33
CA LEU A 136 18.60 0.13 1.60
C LEU A 136 18.98 1.32 2.47
N LEU A 137 18.55 1.36 3.74
CA LEU A 137 18.73 2.53 4.61
C LEU A 137 19.91 2.44 5.58
N ASN A 138 20.28 1.24 6.06
CA ASN A 138 21.29 1.11 7.13
C ASN A 138 22.73 0.99 6.59
N LYS A 139 22.91 0.75 5.29
CA LYS A 139 24.23 0.56 4.65
C LYS A 139 24.50 1.54 3.51
N VAL A 140 23.89 2.73 3.54
CA VAL A 140 24.12 3.75 2.50
C VAL A 140 25.59 4.19 2.55
N PRO A 141 26.36 3.99 1.46
CA PRO A 141 27.73 4.47 1.41
C PRO A 141 27.83 5.99 1.57
N SER A 142 28.91 6.46 2.19
CA SER A 142 29.10 7.88 2.50
C SER A 142 29.35 8.77 1.26
N ASN A 143 29.50 8.17 0.08
CA ASN A 143 29.72 8.89 -1.17
C ASN A 143 28.80 8.40 -2.30
N ALA A 144 28.57 9.29 -3.26
CA ALA A 144 27.63 9.06 -4.35
C ALA A 144 28.01 7.85 -5.23
N LYS A 145 29.30 7.64 -5.53
CA LYS A 145 29.75 6.54 -6.40
C LYS A 145 29.49 5.17 -5.79
N ASP A 146 29.76 5.03 -4.50
CA ASP A 146 29.52 3.77 -3.82
C ASP A 146 28.01 3.55 -3.61
N SER A 147 27.23 4.60 -3.36
CA SER A 147 25.75 4.51 -3.32
C SER A 147 25.15 4.09 -4.65
N GLU A 148 25.67 4.60 -5.76
CA GLU A 148 25.29 4.20 -7.12
C GLU A 148 25.58 2.71 -7.35
N ARG A 149 26.80 2.25 -7.03
CA ARG A 149 27.16 0.83 -7.13
C ARG A 149 26.29 -0.06 -6.25
N TYR A 150 26.01 0.39 -5.03
CA TYR A 150 25.18 -0.35 -4.08
C TYR A 150 23.76 -0.57 -4.62
N LEU A 151 23.14 0.49 -5.15
CA LEU A 151 21.83 0.38 -5.81
C LEU A 151 21.90 -0.44 -7.10
N PHE A 152 22.97 -0.31 -7.88
CA PHE A 152 23.15 -1.09 -9.10
C PHE A 152 23.19 -2.60 -8.81
N TYR A 153 24.00 -3.03 -7.83
CA TYR A 153 24.06 -4.44 -7.42
C TYR A 153 22.72 -4.95 -6.89
N PHE A 154 22.00 -4.11 -6.12
CA PHE A 154 20.66 -4.45 -5.67
C PHE A 154 19.71 -4.68 -6.85
N MET A 155 19.70 -3.77 -7.84
CA MET A 155 18.84 -3.91 -9.01
C MET A 155 19.18 -5.14 -9.84
N VAL A 156 20.47 -5.42 -10.05
CA VAL A 156 20.92 -6.65 -10.74
C VAL A 156 20.40 -7.89 -10.00
N ALA A 157 20.64 -7.98 -8.69
CA ALA A 157 20.19 -9.12 -7.90
C ALA A 157 18.65 -9.26 -7.91
N LEU A 158 17.91 -8.15 -7.83
CA LEU A 158 16.46 -8.13 -7.89
C LEU A 158 15.95 -8.69 -9.23
N PHE A 159 16.51 -8.23 -10.35
CA PHE A 159 16.08 -8.67 -11.68
C PHE A 159 16.51 -10.10 -12.00
N GLU A 160 17.72 -10.52 -11.63
CA GLU A 160 18.18 -11.90 -11.79
C GLU A 160 17.32 -12.87 -10.97
N THR A 161 17.07 -12.54 -9.70
CA THR A 161 16.20 -13.34 -8.84
C THR A 161 14.78 -13.41 -9.39
N THR A 162 14.24 -12.28 -9.84
CA THR A 162 12.91 -12.23 -10.48
C THR A 162 12.87 -13.12 -11.71
N HIS A 163 13.88 -13.04 -12.58
CA HIS A 163 13.96 -13.86 -13.78
C HIS A 163 13.99 -15.36 -13.44
N THR A 164 14.84 -15.78 -12.50
CA THR A 164 14.91 -17.17 -12.04
C THR A 164 13.57 -17.65 -11.48
N VAL A 165 12.92 -16.86 -10.61
CA VAL A 165 11.60 -17.20 -10.05
C VAL A 165 10.55 -17.36 -11.15
N VAL A 166 10.55 -16.47 -12.15
CA VAL A 166 9.60 -16.54 -13.27
C VAL A 166 9.82 -17.79 -14.11
N GLN A 167 11.08 -18.14 -14.40
CA GLN A 167 11.39 -19.38 -15.13
C GLN A 167 10.94 -20.59 -14.30
N GLU A 168 11.49 -20.78 -13.10
CA GLU A 168 11.31 -22.00 -12.32
C GLU A 168 9.87 -22.21 -11.81
N LYS A 169 9.17 -21.13 -11.43
CA LYS A 169 7.86 -21.23 -10.77
C LYS A 169 6.68 -20.95 -11.70
N LEU A 170 6.91 -20.30 -12.85
CA LEU A 170 5.84 -19.88 -13.76
C LEU A 170 5.99 -20.46 -15.19
N GLU A 171 6.79 -21.52 -15.35
CA GLU A 171 7.03 -22.24 -16.62
C GLU A 171 5.75 -22.65 -17.38
N GLY A 172 4.61 -22.81 -16.69
CA GLY A 172 3.31 -23.16 -17.28
C GLY A 172 2.34 -21.99 -17.48
N ALA A 173 2.79 -20.73 -17.34
CA ALA A 173 1.92 -19.57 -17.54
C ALA A 173 1.60 -19.31 -19.02
N GLN A 174 0.33 -18.98 -19.30
CA GLN A 174 -0.20 -18.77 -20.64
C GLN A 174 -0.12 -17.29 -21.02
N GLY A 175 1.04 -16.88 -21.51
CA GLY A 175 1.27 -15.52 -21.99
C GLY A 175 1.45 -14.48 -20.89
N TYR A 176 1.75 -13.25 -21.30
CA TYR A 176 2.27 -12.20 -20.41
C TYR A 176 1.36 -11.88 -19.21
N THR A 177 0.06 -11.67 -19.46
CA THR A 177 -0.90 -11.28 -18.43
C THR A 177 -1.07 -12.37 -17.37
N ASP A 178 -1.15 -13.64 -17.78
CA ASP A 178 -1.24 -14.78 -16.86
C ASP A 178 0.05 -14.91 -16.03
N THR A 179 1.21 -14.74 -16.67
CA THR A 179 2.50 -14.72 -15.94
C THR A 179 2.54 -13.59 -14.92
N ALA A 180 2.12 -12.37 -15.28
CA ALA A 180 2.08 -11.23 -14.37
C ALA A 180 1.15 -11.48 -13.16
N ALA A 181 -0.07 -11.98 -13.41
CA ALA A 181 -1.03 -12.30 -12.37
C ALA A 181 -0.49 -13.37 -11.41
N LYS A 182 0.13 -14.45 -11.93
CA LYS A 182 0.73 -15.50 -11.11
C LYS A 182 1.96 -15.01 -10.34
N PHE A 183 2.78 -14.16 -10.96
CA PHE A 183 3.92 -13.54 -10.31
C PHE A 183 3.48 -12.67 -9.11
N ARG A 184 2.42 -11.86 -9.28
CA ARG A 184 1.80 -11.13 -8.16
C ARG A 184 1.38 -12.07 -7.03
N LEU A 185 0.75 -13.21 -7.34
CA LEU A 185 0.34 -14.18 -6.31
C LEU A 185 1.55 -14.73 -5.53
N LEU A 186 2.66 -15.01 -6.22
CA LEU A 186 3.91 -15.42 -5.55
C LEU A 186 4.46 -14.34 -4.63
N LEU A 187 4.47 -13.07 -5.05
CA LEU A 187 4.95 -11.94 -4.24
C LEU A 187 4.08 -11.65 -3.01
N THR A 188 2.79 -11.96 -3.10
CA THR A 188 1.83 -11.71 -2.02
C THR A 188 1.63 -12.93 -1.11
N GLN A 189 2.23 -14.08 -1.46
CA GLN A 189 2.13 -15.30 -0.66
C GLN A 189 2.77 -15.11 0.71
N GLY A 190 2.01 -15.42 1.78
CA GLY A 190 2.50 -15.31 3.15
C GLY A 190 2.52 -13.88 3.70
N GLN A 191 2.11 -12.87 2.92
CA GLN A 191 1.87 -11.53 3.45
C GLN A 191 0.71 -11.58 4.44
N THR A 192 1.01 -11.27 5.69
CA THR A 192 0.03 -11.11 6.78
C THR A 192 0.34 -9.78 7.45
N ILE A 193 -0.67 -9.08 7.97
CA ILE A 193 -0.38 -7.92 8.80
C ILE A 193 0.23 -8.45 10.11
N ILE A 194 1.38 -7.87 10.50
CA ILE A 194 2.09 -8.28 11.70
C ILE A 194 1.22 -7.94 12.91
N ARG A 195 0.55 -8.97 13.45
CA ARG A 195 -0.20 -8.90 14.70
C ARG A 195 0.79 -8.78 15.86
N ASN A 196 1.15 -7.56 16.23
CA ASN A 196 1.87 -7.31 17.48
C ASN A 196 0.92 -7.51 18.67
N PHE A 197 0.59 -8.77 18.99
CA PHE A 197 -0.03 -9.11 20.28
C PHE A 197 1.06 -9.13 21.36
N THR A 198 1.32 -7.97 21.98
CA THR A 198 1.98 -7.89 23.28
C THR A 198 0.93 -7.55 24.33
N GLY A 199 0.19 -8.57 24.75
CA GLY A 199 -0.77 -8.47 25.85
C GLY A 199 -0.94 -9.84 26.49
N ASN A 200 -0.24 -10.07 27.61
CA ASN A 200 -0.49 -11.24 28.46
C ASN A 200 -1.88 -11.11 29.07
N LEU A 201 -2.71 -12.14 28.88
CA LEU A 201 -3.94 -12.38 29.64
C LEU A 201 -3.62 -12.77 31.08
#